data_AF-S7U2B6-F1
#
_entry.id   AF-S7U2B6-F1
#
_cell.length_a   1.000
_cell.length_b   1.000
_cell.length_c   1.000
_cell.angle_alpha   90.00
_cell.angle_beta   90.00
_cell.angle_gamma   90.00
#
_symmetry.space_group_name_H-M   'P 1'
#
loop_
_entity.id
_entity.type
_entity.pdbx_description
1 polymer ?
#
loop_
_entity_poly.entity_id
_entity_poly.type
_entity_poly.pdbx_seq_one_letter_code
_entity_poly.pdbx_strand_id
1 'polypeptide(L)'
;MRRLLLIAGIVTVCAAAALVPLAFRKASPPPAPPQAAPRPPAPPAPAAPPAAPVPKPAQNAPGQPAPGQPAPEQSVPGQPGAAVSQAATWRYTVGPGETLDTARRKCRAEVMRRILEKSGVAVQSASEVEDFVLPPDKSSTYAGGLVQVKGEEDRLEAHGQSLDVVCTMSASVDREGLNRRLAALRAQKTAQGPKAPAPSAAAGGVGPRPPAESLDKLKEEKGRVQLSIEEETQRAMQLAEIGMRADEVRELLGEPRTVLPENARGHACALWGHVWVVFRHGTVECLRSRLEDLPDEGECQCNGVSTSIIRR
;
A
#
# COMPACT_ATOMS: atom_id res chain seq x y z
N MET A 1 -49.63 33.70 -17.17
CA MET A 1 -49.16 35.09 -17.38
C MET A 1 -47.63 35.07 -17.20
N ARG A 2 -46.86 34.81 -18.26
CA ARG A 2 -46.15 35.77 -19.13
C ARG A 2 -45.13 36.67 -18.38
N ARG A 3 -43.83 36.40 -18.61
CA ARG A 3 -42.65 37.31 -18.65
C ARG A 3 -41.42 36.50 -19.10
N LEU A 4 -41.33 36.15 -20.39
CA LEU A 4 -40.39 36.71 -21.39
C LEU A 4 -39.61 37.99 -21.03
N LEU A 5 -38.28 37.90 -21.13
CA LEU A 5 -37.25 38.93 -21.42
C LEU A 5 -35.95 38.14 -21.64
N LEU A 6 -35.50 37.77 -22.86
CA LEU A 6 -35.07 38.57 -24.02
C LEU A 6 -33.90 39.52 -23.67
N ILE A 7 -32.67 38.98 -23.72
CA ILE A 7 -31.45 39.78 -23.94
C ILE A 7 -30.66 39.09 -25.06
N ALA A 8 -30.73 39.73 -26.22
CA ALA A 8 -29.85 39.55 -27.37
C ALA A 8 -28.87 40.73 -27.40
N GLY A 9 -27.62 40.48 -27.80
CA GLY A 9 -26.57 41.49 -28.01
C GLY A 9 -25.19 40.83 -27.92
N ILE A 10 -24.68 40.23 -29.00
CA ILE A 10 -23.83 40.85 -30.03
C ILE A 10 -22.60 41.53 -29.41
N VAL A 11 -21.45 40.86 -29.46
CA VAL A 11 -20.17 41.49 -29.86
C VAL A 11 -19.36 40.48 -30.67
N THR A 12 -19.36 40.68 -31.98
CA THR A 12 -18.40 40.14 -32.94
C THR A 12 -17.10 40.92 -32.78
N VAL A 13 -15.98 40.24 -32.49
CA VAL A 13 -14.64 40.80 -32.72
C VAL A 13 -13.85 39.84 -33.59
N CYS A 14 -13.59 40.30 -34.81
CA CYS A 14 -12.57 39.80 -35.72
C CYS A 14 -11.19 39.87 -35.05
N ALA A 15 -10.42 38.78 -35.11
CA ALA A 15 -8.96 38.87 -35.01
C ALA A 15 -8.35 38.06 -36.15
N ALA A 16 -7.65 38.79 -37.00
CA ALA A 16 -7.11 38.38 -38.28
C ALA A 16 -6.05 37.29 -38.15
N ALA A 17 -6.05 36.41 -39.14
CA ALA A 17 -5.02 35.43 -39.41
C ALA A 17 -3.65 36.10 -39.63
N ALA A 18 -2.66 35.72 -38.82
CA ALA A 18 -1.25 35.87 -39.15
C ALA A 18 -0.69 34.48 -39.46
N LEU A 19 -0.77 34.09 -40.74
CA LEU A 19 -0.04 32.97 -41.30
C LEU A 19 1.45 33.35 -41.34
N VAL A 20 2.21 32.91 -40.35
CA VAL A 20 3.69 32.93 -40.40
C VAL A 20 4.14 31.67 -41.17
N PRO A 21 4.89 31.81 -42.27
CA PRO A 21 5.48 30.66 -42.94
C PRO A 21 6.61 30.12 -42.05
N LEU A 22 6.37 28.97 -41.41
CA LEU A 22 7.41 28.16 -40.80
C LEU A 22 8.31 27.61 -41.91
N ALA A 23 9.43 28.28 -42.12
CA ALA A 23 10.52 27.80 -42.94
C ALA A 23 11.00 26.45 -42.40
N PHE A 24 10.85 25.40 -43.22
CA PHE A 24 11.41 24.08 -43.01
C PHE A 24 12.93 24.20 -42.84
N ARG A 25 13.40 24.26 -41.58
CA ARG A 25 14.82 24.06 -41.25
C ARG A 25 15.13 22.60 -41.53
N LYS A 26 15.89 22.37 -42.60
CA LYS A 26 16.51 21.08 -42.93
C LYS A 26 17.33 20.62 -41.72
N ALA A 27 16.83 19.60 -41.02
CA ALA A 27 17.47 19.04 -39.85
C ALA A 27 18.84 18.46 -40.26
N SER A 28 19.92 19.01 -39.69
CA SER A 28 21.24 18.40 -39.80
C SER A 28 21.21 17.02 -39.14
N PRO A 29 21.82 15.99 -39.74
CA PRO A 29 21.89 14.67 -39.13
C PRO A 29 22.66 14.75 -37.80
N PRO A 30 22.24 13.97 -36.79
CA PRO A 30 22.93 13.95 -35.50
C PRO A 30 24.38 13.47 -35.68
N PRO A 31 25.33 14.01 -34.91
CA PRO A 31 26.72 13.57 -34.93
C PRO A 31 26.80 12.09 -34.54
N ALA A 32 27.63 11.33 -35.26
CA ALA A 32 27.87 9.93 -34.98
C ALA A 32 28.36 9.73 -33.52
N PRO A 33 27.90 8.68 -32.82
CA PRO A 33 28.34 8.40 -31.47
C PRO A 33 29.85 8.15 -31.44
N PRO A 34 30.57 8.66 -30.42
CA PRO A 34 32.00 8.44 -30.28
C PRO A 34 32.28 6.94 -30.18
N GLN A 35 33.20 6.46 -31.01
CA GLN A 35 33.64 5.07 -31.00
C GLN A 35 34.22 4.75 -29.60
N ALA A 36 33.67 3.71 -28.98
CA ALA A 36 34.12 3.26 -27.67
C ALA A 36 35.58 2.82 -27.72
N ALA A 37 36.40 3.39 -26.86
CA ALA A 37 37.81 3.02 -26.71
C ALA A 37 37.93 1.52 -26.35
N PRO A 38 38.97 0.83 -26.84
CA PRO A 38 39.21 -0.58 -26.53
C PRO A 38 39.38 -0.77 -25.01
N ARG A 39 38.63 -1.72 -24.44
CA ARG A 39 38.71 -2.04 -23.02
C ARG A 39 40.12 -2.58 -22.68
N PRO A 40 40.73 -2.12 -21.57
CA PRO A 40 41.98 -2.71 -21.09
C PRO A 40 41.78 -4.18 -20.70
N PRO A 41 42.82 -5.02 -20.87
CA PRO A 41 42.76 -6.44 -20.53
C PRO A 41 42.52 -6.62 -19.02
N ALA A 42 41.68 -7.60 -18.68
CA ALA A 42 41.34 -7.92 -17.31
C ALA A 42 42.60 -8.35 -16.52
N PRO A 43 42.74 -7.91 -15.26
CA PRO A 43 43.84 -8.35 -14.41
C PRO A 43 43.74 -9.85 -14.11
N PRO A 44 44.89 -10.53 -13.92
CA PRO A 44 44.92 -11.96 -13.59
C PRO A 44 44.27 -12.22 -12.23
N ALA A 45 43.51 -13.33 -12.16
CA ALA A 45 42.81 -13.75 -10.95
C ALA A 45 43.80 -14.05 -9.80
N PRO A 46 43.50 -13.61 -8.56
CA PRO A 46 44.33 -13.93 -7.40
C PRO A 46 44.28 -15.43 -7.08
N ALA A 47 45.43 -15.98 -6.72
CA ALA A 47 45.61 -17.38 -6.36
C ALA A 47 44.77 -17.76 -5.13
N ALA A 48 44.14 -18.94 -5.20
CA ALA A 48 43.30 -19.47 -4.13
C ALA A 48 44.11 -19.73 -2.84
N PRO A 49 43.60 -19.32 -1.66
CA PRO A 49 44.24 -19.62 -0.40
C PRO A 49 44.14 -21.12 -0.04
N PRO A 50 45.10 -21.66 0.71
CA PRO A 50 45.12 -23.07 1.11
C PRO A 50 43.95 -23.42 2.05
N ALA A 51 43.40 -24.61 1.85
CA ALA A 51 42.26 -25.13 2.59
C ALA A 51 42.58 -25.27 4.09
N ALA A 52 41.73 -24.68 4.93
CA ALA A 52 41.79 -24.83 6.39
C ALA A 52 41.33 -26.25 6.81
N PRO A 53 41.90 -26.80 7.90
CA PRO A 53 41.58 -28.14 8.38
C PRO A 53 40.15 -28.24 8.93
N VAL A 54 39.48 -29.34 8.58
CA VAL A 54 38.12 -29.69 8.99
C VAL A 54 38.09 -30.07 10.49
N PRO A 55 37.29 -29.39 11.33
CA PRO A 55 37.10 -29.82 12.71
C PRO A 55 36.12 -31.00 12.81
N LYS A 56 36.44 -31.95 13.70
CA LYS A 56 35.62 -33.13 14.05
C LYS A 56 34.23 -32.72 14.57
N PRO A 57 33.18 -33.51 14.30
CA PRO A 57 31.84 -33.23 14.80
C PRO A 57 31.74 -33.53 16.30
N ALA A 58 31.40 -32.49 17.08
CA ALA A 58 31.02 -32.62 18.48
C ALA A 58 29.56 -33.08 18.58
N GLN A 59 29.32 -34.09 19.42
CA GLN A 59 28.01 -34.64 19.72
C GLN A 59 27.21 -33.64 20.56
N ASN A 60 26.00 -33.30 20.11
CA ASN A 60 25.07 -32.42 20.81
C ASN A 60 24.37 -33.18 21.96
N ALA A 61 24.55 -32.68 23.18
CA ALA A 61 23.64 -32.86 24.30
C ALA A 61 22.72 -31.62 24.41
N PRO A 62 21.45 -31.75 24.85
CA PRO A 62 20.52 -30.64 24.90
C PRO A 62 20.70 -29.79 26.16
N GLY A 63 20.78 -28.48 25.99
CA GLY A 63 20.46 -27.50 27.03
C GLY A 63 21.64 -26.71 27.57
N GLN A 64 22.02 -25.63 26.87
CA GLN A 64 22.54 -24.41 27.48
C GLN A 64 22.51 -23.27 26.45
N PRO A 65 21.84 -22.12 26.72
CA PRO A 65 21.88 -20.96 25.84
C PRO A 65 23.26 -20.26 25.90
N ALA A 66 23.71 -19.78 24.75
CA ALA A 66 25.01 -19.13 24.56
C ALA A 66 25.09 -17.73 25.22
N PRO A 67 26.26 -17.30 25.71
CA PRO A 67 26.44 -15.99 26.34
C PRO A 67 26.49 -14.89 25.26
N GLY A 68 25.63 -13.89 25.38
CA GLY A 68 25.60 -12.72 24.48
C GLY A 68 24.24 -12.33 23.92
N GLN A 69 23.16 -13.08 24.23
CA GLN A 69 21.80 -12.59 24.00
C GLN A 69 21.43 -11.57 25.09
N PRO A 70 20.92 -10.36 24.77
CA PRO A 70 20.21 -9.59 25.77
C PRO A 70 19.04 -10.44 26.26
N ALA A 71 18.96 -10.64 27.57
CA ALA A 71 17.90 -11.43 28.19
C ALA A 71 16.54 -10.90 27.71
N PRO A 72 15.55 -11.77 27.43
CA PRO A 72 14.18 -11.32 27.25
C PRO A 72 13.77 -10.66 28.57
N GLU A 73 13.66 -9.34 28.55
CA GLU A 73 13.13 -8.55 29.66
C GLU A 73 11.69 -9.02 29.87
N GLN A 74 11.52 -9.94 30.82
CA GLN A 74 10.22 -10.44 31.23
C GLN A 74 9.47 -9.25 31.83
N SER A 75 8.50 -8.75 31.07
CA SER A 75 7.63 -7.67 31.51
C SER A 75 6.89 -8.10 32.77
N VAL A 76 7.12 -7.35 33.85
CA VAL A 76 6.41 -7.48 35.12
C VAL A 76 4.90 -7.28 34.87
N PRO A 77 4.01 -8.19 35.30
CA PRO A 77 2.58 -7.98 35.22
C PRO A 77 2.16 -7.06 36.37
N GLY A 78 1.87 -5.78 36.08
CA GLY A 78 1.38 -4.89 37.16
C GLY A 78 1.28 -3.39 36.91
N GLN A 79 1.57 -2.87 35.71
CA GLN A 79 1.31 -1.45 35.41
C GLN A 79 0.20 -1.29 34.35
N PRO A 80 -0.96 -0.73 34.72
CA PRO A 80 -1.96 -0.31 33.76
C PRO A 80 -1.44 0.93 33.03
N GLY A 81 -1.18 0.81 31.72
CA GLY A 81 -0.92 1.96 30.84
C GLY A 81 0.31 1.86 29.92
N ALA A 82 1.21 0.89 30.12
CA ALA A 82 2.41 0.80 29.29
C ALA A 82 2.13 0.15 27.92
N ALA A 83 2.63 0.78 26.85
CA ALA A 83 2.67 0.17 25.52
C ALA A 83 3.33 -1.21 25.61
N VAL A 84 2.70 -2.21 24.99
CA VAL A 84 3.24 -3.58 25.04
C VAL A 84 4.22 -3.75 23.91
N SER A 85 5.50 -3.82 24.26
CA SER A 85 6.59 -4.14 23.34
C SER A 85 6.62 -5.63 23.05
N GLN A 86 6.75 -5.98 21.78
CA GLN A 86 6.87 -7.34 21.27
C GLN A 86 8.08 -7.41 20.36
N ALA A 87 8.82 -8.51 20.46
CA ALA A 87 9.93 -8.80 19.56
C ALA A 87 9.76 -10.19 18.92
N ALA A 88 10.20 -10.32 17.68
CA ALA A 88 10.27 -11.59 16.99
C ALA A 88 11.54 -11.66 16.13
N THR A 89 12.08 -12.87 16.03
CA THR A 89 13.21 -13.20 15.18
C THR A 89 12.82 -14.35 14.26
N TRP A 90 13.23 -14.28 13.00
CA TRP A 90 13.02 -15.33 12.02
C TRP A 90 14.28 -15.52 11.18
N ARG A 91 14.51 -16.76 10.75
CA ARG A 91 15.62 -17.15 9.87
C ARG A 91 15.05 -17.64 8.55
N TYR A 92 15.58 -17.12 7.45
CA TYR A 92 15.21 -17.51 6.11
C TYR A 92 16.46 -17.90 5.32
N THR A 93 16.49 -19.14 4.83
CA THR A 93 17.59 -19.66 4.01
C THR A 93 17.43 -19.19 2.56
N VAL A 94 18.47 -18.57 2.01
CA VAL A 94 18.50 -18.05 0.64
C VAL A 94 18.49 -19.22 -0.34
N GLY A 95 17.49 -19.26 -1.22
CA GLY A 95 17.35 -20.30 -2.23
C GLY A 95 18.36 -20.16 -3.39
N PRO A 96 18.57 -21.24 -4.18
CA PRO A 96 19.41 -21.17 -5.38
C PRO A 96 18.82 -20.18 -6.40
N GLY A 97 19.64 -19.23 -6.85
CA GLY A 97 19.22 -18.17 -7.78
C GLY A 97 18.37 -17.06 -7.14
N GLU A 98 18.12 -17.12 -5.83
CA GLU A 98 17.42 -16.06 -5.12
C GLU A 98 18.36 -14.89 -4.81
N THR A 99 17.90 -13.66 -5.07
CA THR A 99 18.65 -12.47 -4.68
C THR A 99 18.52 -12.20 -3.19
N LEU A 100 19.58 -11.65 -2.59
CA LEU A 100 19.61 -11.34 -1.17
C LEU A 100 18.48 -10.39 -0.73
N ASP A 101 18.11 -9.43 -1.60
CA ASP A 101 16.97 -8.54 -1.35
C ASP A 101 15.64 -9.28 -1.30
N THR A 102 15.46 -10.31 -2.13
CA THR A 102 14.24 -11.12 -2.13
C THR A 102 14.15 -11.96 -0.85
N ALA A 103 15.27 -12.56 -0.44
CA ALA A 103 15.35 -13.28 0.82
C ALA A 103 15.09 -12.38 2.05
N ARG A 104 15.65 -11.16 2.08
CA ARG A 104 15.37 -10.15 3.11
C ARG A 104 13.89 -9.76 3.17
N ARG A 105 13.25 -9.53 2.03
CA ARG A 105 11.81 -9.20 1.99
C ARG A 105 10.97 -10.34 2.57
N LYS A 106 11.24 -11.60 2.18
CA LYS A 106 10.52 -12.77 2.71
C LYS A 106 10.75 -12.96 4.21
N CYS A 107 12.00 -12.84 4.64
CA CYS A 107 12.38 -12.92 6.04
C CYS A 107 11.63 -11.90 6.91
N ARG A 108 11.59 -10.63 6.48
CA ARG A 108 10.85 -9.57 7.18
C ARG A 108 9.34 -9.78 7.18
N ALA A 109 8.77 -10.28 6.08
CA ALA A 109 7.35 -10.60 6.02
C ALA A 109 6.96 -11.65 7.08
N GLU A 110 7.80 -12.67 7.28
CA GLU A 110 7.56 -13.70 8.30
C GLU A 110 7.73 -13.16 9.73
N VAL A 111 8.73 -12.30 9.97
CA VAL A 111 8.86 -11.64 11.29
C VAL A 111 7.64 -10.77 11.58
N MET A 112 7.20 -9.97 10.60
CA MET A 112 6.01 -9.12 10.73
C MET A 112 4.76 -9.96 11.02
N ARG A 113 4.56 -11.07 10.29
CA ARG A 113 3.46 -12.01 10.56
C ARG A 113 3.48 -12.50 12.02
N ARG A 114 4.65 -12.91 12.53
CA ARG A 114 4.80 -13.33 13.93
C ARG A 114 4.52 -12.22 14.93
N ILE A 115 4.93 -10.99 14.65
CA ILE A 115 4.60 -9.83 15.50
C ILE A 115 3.08 -9.63 15.51
N LEU A 116 2.42 -9.64 14.35
CA LEU A 116 0.98 -9.46 14.24
C LEU A 116 0.20 -10.58 14.96
N GLU A 117 0.66 -11.83 14.89
CA GLU A 117 0.08 -12.94 15.64
C GLU A 117 0.19 -12.73 17.15
N LYS A 118 1.38 -12.38 17.66
CA LYS A 118 1.58 -12.07 19.08
C LYS A 118 0.74 -10.87 19.53
N SER A 119 0.68 -9.83 18.71
CA SER A 119 -0.11 -8.62 18.96
C SER A 119 -1.60 -8.91 18.91
N GLY A 120 -2.07 -9.76 18.01
CA GLY A 120 -3.47 -10.19 17.92
C GLY A 120 -3.93 -10.89 19.20
N VAL A 121 -3.11 -11.77 19.77
CA VAL A 121 -3.37 -12.41 21.07
C VAL A 121 -3.40 -11.39 22.21
N ALA A 122 -2.49 -10.41 22.20
CA ALA A 122 -2.47 -9.33 23.20
C ALA A 122 -3.70 -8.41 23.11
N VAL A 123 -4.24 -8.21 21.90
CA VAL A 123 -5.49 -7.46 21.69
C VAL A 123 -6.71 -8.28 22.09
N GLN A 124 -6.76 -9.57 21.72
CA GLN A 124 -7.87 -10.47 22.05
C GLN A 124 -8.01 -10.63 23.57
N SER A 125 -6.90 -10.88 24.27
CA SER A 125 -6.88 -10.94 25.75
C SER A 125 -7.29 -9.62 26.41
N ALA A 126 -7.13 -8.47 25.75
CA ALA A 126 -7.62 -7.19 26.25
C ALA A 126 -9.12 -6.99 25.96
N SER A 127 -9.64 -7.51 24.84
CA SER A 127 -11.04 -7.33 24.43
C SER A 127 -12.01 -8.35 25.05
N GLU A 128 -11.53 -9.56 25.35
CA GLU A 128 -12.33 -10.64 25.96
C GLU A 128 -12.72 -10.34 27.42
N VAL A 129 -11.98 -9.43 28.08
CA VAL A 129 -12.29 -8.94 29.43
C VAL A 129 -13.51 -8.00 29.46
N GLU A 130 -14.01 -7.51 28.31
CA GLU A 130 -15.14 -6.56 28.27
C GLU A 130 -16.11 -6.75 27.07
N ASP A 131 -16.63 -7.97 26.86
CA ASP A 131 -17.78 -8.30 25.99
C ASP A 131 -17.62 -8.14 24.46
N PHE A 132 -16.39 -8.11 23.92
CA PHE A 132 -16.16 -8.15 22.47
C PHE A 132 -15.26 -9.32 22.07
N VAL A 133 -15.88 -10.45 21.72
CA VAL A 133 -15.20 -11.55 21.03
C VAL A 133 -14.92 -11.10 19.59
N LEU A 134 -13.74 -10.53 19.35
CA LEU A 134 -13.24 -10.33 18.00
C LEU A 134 -12.91 -11.70 17.41
N PRO A 135 -13.47 -12.09 16.24
CA PRO A 135 -13.02 -13.28 15.54
C PRO A 135 -11.50 -13.20 15.27
N PRO A 136 -10.77 -14.34 15.28
CA PRO A 136 -9.31 -14.36 15.11
C PRO A 136 -8.81 -13.61 13.86
N ASP A 137 -9.57 -13.67 12.77
CA ASP A 137 -9.21 -13.01 11.51
C ASP A 137 -9.38 -11.48 11.57
N LYS A 138 -10.24 -11.00 12.47
CA LYS A 138 -10.49 -9.58 12.71
C LYS A 138 -9.54 -8.99 13.74
N SER A 139 -9.08 -9.77 14.71
CA SER A 139 -8.12 -9.31 15.72
C SER A 139 -6.74 -9.04 15.10
N SER A 140 -6.27 -9.86 14.16
CA SER A 140 -5.01 -9.62 13.44
C SER A 140 -5.06 -8.39 12.52
N THR A 141 -6.16 -8.22 11.78
CA THR A 141 -6.41 -7.04 10.94
C THR A 141 -6.41 -5.76 11.78
N TYR A 142 -7.05 -5.81 12.95
CA TYR A 142 -7.15 -4.67 13.85
C TYR A 142 -5.81 -4.39 14.57
N ALA A 143 -5.07 -5.43 14.96
CA ALA A 143 -3.71 -5.32 15.49
C ALA A 143 -2.76 -4.66 14.49
N GLY A 144 -2.90 -4.95 13.18
CA GLY A 144 -2.10 -4.32 12.13
C GLY A 144 -2.19 -2.79 12.09
N GLY A 145 -3.32 -2.20 12.48
CA GLY A 145 -3.49 -0.75 12.58
C GLY A 145 -2.95 -0.12 13.88
N LEU A 146 -2.45 -0.93 14.81
CA LEU A 146 -2.03 -0.52 16.16
C LEU A 146 -0.56 -0.86 16.47
N VAL A 147 0.03 -1.75 15.68
CA VAL A 147 1.44 -2.13 15.80
C VAL A 147 2.30 -1.04 15.18
N GLN A 148 3.17 -0.44 15.98
CA GLN A 148 4.24 0.45 15.51
C GLN A 148 5.57 -0.29 15.58
N VAL A 149 6.21 -0.52 14.43
CA VAL A 149 7.58 -1.07 14.39
C VAL A 149 8.54 -0.03 14.97
N LYS A 150 9.36 -0.44 15.94
CA LYS A 150 10.33 0.41 16.63
C LYS A 150 11.76 0.12 16.21
N GLY A 151 12.04 -1.12 15.82
CA GLY A 151 13.37 -1.53 15.37
C GLY A 151 13.27 -2.68 14.38
N GLU A 152 14.16 -2.64 13.40
CA GLU A 152 14.34 -3.68 12.40
C GLU A 152 15.85 -3.87 12.22
N GLU A 153 16.29 -5.11 12.41
CA GLU A 153 17.68 -5.51 12.20
C GLU A 153 17.69 -6.77 11.36
N ASP A 154 18.55 -6.80 10.35
CA ASP A 154 18.84 -8.01 9.58
C ASP A 154 20.33 -8.31 9.59
N ARG A 155 20.66 -9.59 9.73
CA ARG A 155 22.03 -10.07 9.69
C ARG A 155 22.13 -11.30 8.81
N LEU A 156 23.30 -11.47 8.20
CA LEU A 156 23.60 -12.63 7.37
C LEU A 156 24.40 -13.63 8.19
N GLU A 157 23.93 -14.86 8.22
CA GLU A 157 24.62 -15.97 8.86
C GLU A 157 24.96 -17.01 7.79
N ALA A 158 26.23 -17.34 7.64
CA ALA A 158 26.63 -18.47 6.81
C ALA A 158 26.47 -19.76 7.60
N HIS A 159 25.71 -20.71 7.06
CA HIS A 159 25.50 -22.02 7.67
C HIS A 159 25.92 -23.11 6.69
N GLY A 160 27.20 -23.50 6.76
CA GLY A 160 27.82 -24.42 5.81
C GLY A 160 27.91 -23.82 4.40
N GLN A 161 27.23 -24.45 3.44
CA GLN A 161 27.14 -23.96 2.06
C GLN A 161 25.91 -23.06 1.81
N SER A 162 25.07 -22.87 2.82
CA SER A 162 23.86 -22.05 2.73
C SER A 162 24.09 -20.69 3.35
N LEU A 163 23.41 -19.68 2.81
CA LEU A 163 23.36 -18.33 3.37
C LEU A 163 21.98 -18.12 3.99
N ASP A 164 21.95 -17.74 5.26
CA ASP A 164 20.72 -17.42 5.98
C ASP A 164 20.62 -15.92 6.22
N VAL A 165 19.41 -15.38 6.04
CA VAL A 165 19.03 -14.05 6.51
C VAL A 165 18.31 -14.22 7.84
N VAL A 166 18.84 -13.63 8.91
CA VAL A 166 18.20 -13.58 10.23
C VAL A 166 17.67 -12.18 10.44
N CYS A 167 16.34 -12.05 10.52
CA CYS A 167 15.66 -10.79 10.74
C CYS A 167 15.12 -10.75 12.16
N THR A 168 15.34 -9.65 12.85
CA THR A 168 14.75 -9.34 14.16
C THR A 168 13.98 -8.04 14.04
N MET A 169 12.74 -8.03 14.52
CA MET A 169 11.95 -6.81 14.59
C MET A 169 11.39 -6.65 16.00
N SER A 170 11.33 -5.41 16.45
CA SER A 170 10.64 -5.00 17.66
C SER A 170 9.51 -4.05 17.29
N ALA A 171 8.37 -4.20 17.94
CA ALA A 171 7.21 -3.37 17.73
C ALA A 171 6.47 -3.11 19.04
N SER A 172 5.81 -1.97 19.14
CA SER A 172 4.99 -1.60 20.29
C SER A 172 3.52 -1.55 19.89
N VAL A 173 2.64 -2.09 20.74
CA VAL A 173 1.19 -1.97 20.63
C VAL A 173 0.69 -0.92 21.61
N ASP A 174 0.06 0.14 21.10
CA ASP A 174 -0.59 1.16 21.93
C ASP A 174 -1.93 0.65 22.48
N ARG A 175 -1.88 0.01 23.65
CA ARG A 175 -3.07 -0.53 24.34
C ARG A 175 -3.99 0.57 24.86
N GLU A 176 -3.46 1.74 25.23
CA GLU A 176 -4.30 2.83 25.71
C GLU A 176 -5.06 3.48 24.56
N GLY A 177 -4.40 3.73 23.43
CA GLY A 177 -5.04 4.21 22.21
C GLY A 177 -6.13 3.24 21.74
N LEU A 178 -5.85 1.94 21.82
CA LEU A 178 -6.84 0.89 21.59
C LEU A 178 -8.06 1.03 22.52
N ASN A 179 -7.85 1.08 23.83
CA ASN A 179 -8.93 1.17 24.81
C ASN A 179 -9.73 2.47 24.64
N ARG A 180 -9.06 3.61 24.35
CA ARG A 180 -9.73 4.88 24.05
C ARG A 180 -10.60 4.78 22.80
N ARG A 181 -10.12 4.14 21.73
CA ARG A 181 -10.90 3.94 20.49
C ARG A 181 -12.08 3.00 20.72
N LEU A 182 -11.89 1.91 21.44
CA LEU A 182 -12.99 1.00 21.81
C LEU A 182 -14.02 1.70 22.70
N ALA A 183 -13.59 2.47 23.69
CA ALA A 183 -14.46 3.28 24.54
C ALA A 183 -15.23 4.35 23.72
N ALA A 184 -14.59 5.00 22.75
CA ALA A 184 -15.26 5.94 21.86
C ALA A 184 -16.29 5.25 20.95
N LEU A 185 -16.01 4.06 20.43
CA LEU A 185 -16.98 3.27 19.67
C LEU A 185 -18.16 2.82 20.54
N ARG A 186 -17.92 2.43 21.79
CA ARG A 186 -18.99 2.17 22.78
C ARG A 186 -19.80 3.43 23.03
N ALA A 187 -19.15 4.55 23.33
CA ALA A 187 -19.81 5.82 23.57
C ALA A 187 -20.61 6.29 22.35
N GLN A 188 -20.15 6.06 21.12
CA GLN A 188 -20.93 6.34 19.91
C GLN A 188 -22.11 5.39 19.76
N LYS A 189 -21.95 4.10 20.06
CA LYS A 189 -23.06 3.13 20.06
C LYS A 189 -24.11 3.44 21.13
N THR A 190 -23.69 3.97 22.28
CA THR A 190 -24.55 4.34 23.41
C THR A 190 -25.12 5.77 23.30
N ALA A 191 -24.39 6.71 22.71
CA ALA A 191 -24.87 8.06 22.37
C ALA A 191 -25.76 8.04 21.12
N GLN A 192 -25.59 7.04 20.25
CA GLN A 192 -26.64 6.51 19.40
C GLN A 192 -27.56 5.58 20.20
N GLY A 193 -27.94 5.96 21.43
CA GLY A 193 -29.17 5.43 22.03
C GLY A 193 -30.28 5.58 20.98
N PRO A 194 -31.15 4.57 20.80
CA PRO A 194 -31.84 4.26 19.55
C PRO A 194 -32.29 5.53 18.86
N LYS A 195 -31.47 6.00 17.91
CA LYS A 195 -31.79 7.19 17.15
C LYS A 195 -32.98 6.77 16.31
N ALA A 196 -34.16 7.28 16.67
CA ALA A 196 -35.37 7.11 15.89
C ALA A 196 -35.00 7.37 14.42
N PRO A 197 -35.18 6.39 13.52
CA PRO A 197 -35.09 6.68 12.11
C PRO A 197 -36.05 7.82 11.82
N ALA A 198 -35.63 8.77 11.00
CA ALA A 198 -36.56 9.63 10.27
C ALA A 198 -37.72 8.76 9.78
N PRO A 199 -38.98 9.22 9.87
CA PRO A 199 -40.17 8.37 9.83
C PRO A 199 -40.12 7.37 8.66
N SER A 200 -39.70 6.15 8.99
CA SER A 200 -39.99 4.94 8.25
C SER A 200 -40.69 4.07 9.26
N ALA A 201 -41.99 3.95 9.05
CA ALA A 201 -42.91 3.41 10.02
C ALA A 201 -42.57 1.97 10.44
N ALA A 202 -42.87 1.70 11.71
CA ALA A 202 -43.18 0.41 12.32
C ALA A 202 -42.03 -0.49 12.83
N ALA A 203 -41.92 -0.47 14.15
CA ALA A 203 -41.77 -1.59 15.08
C ALA A 203 -41.75 -3.03 14.53
N GLY A 204 -40.87 -3.84 15.12
CA GLY A 204 -41.21 -5.22 15.51
C GLY A 204 -41.24 -6.25 14.39
N GLY A 205 -40.06 -6.73 13.99
CA GLY A 205 -39.95 -7.98 13.25
C GLY A 205 -38.50 -8.44 13.21
N VAL A 206 -38.24 -9.68 13.61
CA VAL A 206 -37.22 -10.47 12.91
C VAL A 206 -37.69 -10.46 11.46
N GLY A 207 -37.21 -9.49 10.68
CA GLY A 207 -37.54 -9.42 9.26
C GLY A 207 -37.15 -10.76 8.65
N PRO A 208 -38.00 -11.36 7.80
CA PRO A 208 -37.65 -12.61 7.15
C PRO A 208 -36.26 -12.43 6.57
N ARG A 209 -35.36 -13.36 6.91
CA ARG A 209 -34.07 -13.48 6.23
C ARG A 209 -34.37 -13.27 4.75
N PRO A 210 -33.73 -12.27 4.09
CA PRO A 210 -33.99 -11.98 2.70
C PRO A 210 -34.05 -13.33 1.97
N PRO A 211 -35.16 -13.64 1.25
CA PRO A 211 -35.30 -14.94 0.60
C PRO A 211 -34.02 -15.18 -0.19
N ALA A 212 -33.51 -16.42 -0.22
CA ALA A 212 -32.21 -16.72 -0.82
C ALA A 212 -32.05 -16.09 -2.21
N GLU A 213 -33.16 -16.00 -2.96
CA GLU A 213 -33.29 -15.31 -4.24
C GLU A 213 -32.81 -13.83 -4.24
N SER A 214 -33.05 -13.07 -3.17
CA SER A 214 -32.58 -11.68 -3.03
C SER A 214 -31.09 -11.57 -2.69
N LEU A 215 -30.52 -12.56 -2.01
CA LEU A 215 -29.06 -12.63 -1.82
C LEU A 215 -28.36 -13.04 -3.11
N ASP A 216 -28.96 -13.92 -3.90
CA ASP A 216 -28.39 -14.34 -5.18
C ASP A 216 -28.46 -13.21 -6.21
N LYS A 217 -29.55 -12.44 -6.25
CA LYS A 217 -29.62 -11.20 -7.05
C LYS A 217 -28.54 -10.18 -6.66
N LEU A 218 -28.32 -9.97 -5.35
CA LEU A 218 -27.26 -9.07 -4.88
C LEU A 218 -25.86 -9.58 -5.24
N LYS A 219 -25.62 -10.89 -5.20
CA LYS A 219 -24.34 -11.48 -5.63
C LYS A 219 -24.13 -11.31 -7.14
N GLU A 220 -25.17 -11.52 -7.94
CA GLU A 220 -25.11 -11.34 -9.39
C GLU A 220 -24.86 -9.87 -9.76
N GLU A 221 -25.58 -8.95 -9.13
CA GLU A 221 -25.37 -7.51 -9.31
C GLU A 221 -23.96 -7.09 -8.88
N LYS A 222 -23.50 -7.56 -7.70
CA LYS A 222 -22.11 -7.34 -7.26
C LYS A 222 -21.12 -7.90 -8.28
N GLY A 223 -21.36 -9.08 -8.83
CA GLY A 223 -20.52 -9.69 -9.86
C GLY A 223 -20.44 -8.83 -11.12
N ARG A 224 -21.57 -8.30 -11.58
CA ARG A 224 -21.60 -7.37 -12.73
C ARG A 224 -20.83 -6.08 -12.48
N VAL A 225 -21.01 -5.48 -11.30
CA VAL A 225 -20.27 -4.26 -10.93
C VAL A 225 -18.77 -4.53 -10.80
N GLN A 226 -18.39 -5.69 -10.26
CA GLN A 226 -16.99 -6.09 -10.14
C GLN A 226 -16.34 -6.26 -11.51
N LEU A 227 -17.02 -6.93 -12.45
CA LEU A 227 -16.54 -7.09 -13.82
C LEU A 227 -16.38 -5.74 -14.53
N SER A 228 -17.34 -4.81 -14.37
CA SER A 228 -17.23 -3.50 -15.01
C SER A 228 -16.05 -2.69 -14.45
N ILE A 229 -15.78 -2.80 -13.15
CA ILE A 229 -14.60 -2.17 -12.50
C ILE A 229 -13.31 -2.74 -13.07
N GLU A 230 -13.23 -4.06 -13.24
CA GLU A 230 -12.05 -4.74 -13.78
C GLU A 230 -11.81 -4.38 -15.26
N GLU A 231 -12.87 -4.30 -16.07
CA GLU A 231 -12.81 -3.84 -17.46
C GLU A 231 -12.35 -2.37 -17.56
N GLU A 232 -12.93 -1.48 -16.76
CA GLU A 232 -12.50 -0.06 -16.66
C GLU A 232 -11.02 0.03 -16.26
N THR A 233 -10.60 -0.79 -15.29
CA THR A 233 -9.22 -0.85 -14.81
C THR A 233 -8.26 -1.25 -15.93
N GLN A 234 -8.56 -2.35 -16.64
CA GLN A 234 -7.71 -2.83 -17.73
C GLN A 234 -7.65 -1.82 -18.88
N ARG A 235 -8.79 -1.21 -19.23
CA ARG A 235 -8.86 -0.19 -20.27
C ARG A 235 -8.03 1.05 -19.91
N ALA A 236 -8.11 1.53 -18.67
CA ALA A 236 -7.27 2.61 -18.18
C ALA A 236 -5.78 2.26 -18.27
N MET A 237 -5.41 1.05 -17.84
CA MET A 237 -4.03 0.55 -17.91
C MET A 237 -3.49 0.34 -19.33
N GLN A 238 -4.35 0.18 -20.34
CA GLN A 238 -3.96 -0.02 -21.75
C GLN A 238 -3.98 1.27 -22.56
N LEU A 239 -4.91 2.19 -22.29
CA LEU A 239 -5.10 3.38 -23.11
C LEU A 239 -4.47 4.65 -22.53
N ALA A 240 -4.38 4.80 -21.20
CA ALA A 240 -3.79 6.01 -20.62
C ALA A 240 -2.26 5.99 -20.69
N GLU A 241 -1.67 6.89 -21.47
CA GLU A 241 -0.22 7.00 -21.66
C GLU A 241 0.35 8.27 -21.00
N ILE A 242 1.60 8.20 -20.54
CA ILE A 242 2.30 9.36 -19.98
C ILE A 242 2.44 10.43 -21.08
N GLY A 243 2.10 11.68 -20.75
CA GLY A 243 2.06 12.82 -21.65
C GLY A 243 0.72 13.05 -22.34
N MET A 244 -0.22 12.10 -22.28
CA MET A 244 -1.57 12.26 -22.82
C MET A 244 -2.31 13.39 -22.09
N ARG A 245 -3.16 14.14 -22.79
CA ARG A 245 -3.91 15.23 -22.14
C ARG A 245 -5.16 14.71 -21.42
N ALA A 246 -5.60 15.42 -20.38
CA ALA A 246 -6.75 15.01 -19.57
C ALA A 246 -8.07 14.92 -20.36
N ASP A 247 -8.27 15.76 -21.39
CA ASP A 247 -9.41 15.68 -22.31
C ASP A 247 -9.36 14.41 -23.17
N GLU A 248 -8.18 14.08 -23.71
CA GLU A 248 -7.95 12.89 -24.52
C GLU A 248 -8.15 11.60 -23.70
N VAL A 249 -7.63 11.55 -22.47
CA VAL A 249 -7.85 10.41 -21.56
C VAL A 249 -9.35 10.23 -21.28
N ARG A 250 -10.10 11.32 -21.05
CA ARG A 250 -11.54 11.27 -20.79
C ARG A 250 -12.34 10.83 -22.03
N GLU A 251 -11.91 11.24 -23.23
CA GLU A 251 -12.51 10.78 -24.48
C GLU A 251 -12.31 9.26 -24.68
N LEU A 252 -11.13 8.75 -24.35
CA LEU A 252 -10.80 7.33 -24.51
C LEU A 252 -11.41 6.43 -23.42
N LEU A 253 -11.43 6.88 -22.17
CA LEU A 253 -11.84 6.10 -21.00
C LEU A 253 -13.27 6.39 -20.52
N GLY A 254 -13.87 7.49 -20.96
CA GLY A 254 -15.13 8.00 -20.43
C GLY A 254 -14.95 8.78 -19.12
N GLU A 255 -16.07 9.09 -18.46
CA GLU A 255 -16.06 9.85 -17.21
C GLU A 255 -15.44 9.03 -16.06
N PRO A 256 -14.50 9.62 -15.30
CA PRO A 256 -13.93 8.96 -14.13
C PRO A 256 -14.97 8.82 -13.02
N ARG A 257 -14.82 7.79 -12.20
CA ARG A 257 -15.65 7.55 -11.01
C ARG A 257 -15.45 8.59 -9.92
N THR A 258 -14.23 9.11 -9.82
CA THR A 258 -13.86 10.09 -8.80
C THR A 258 -12.81 11.01 -9.39
N VAL A 259 -12.94 12.29 -9.12
CA VAL A 259 -11.96 13.32 -9.51
C VAL A 259 -11.54 14.05 -8.25
N LEU A 260 -10.23 14.13 -8.05
CA LEU A 260 -9.62 14.99 -7.04
C LEU A 260 -9.12 16.27 -7.74
N PRO A 261 -9.48 17.45 -7.21
CA PRO A 261 -9.12 18.72 -7.84
C PRO A 261 -7.61 18.94 -7.83
N GLU A 262 -7.17 19.90 -8.65
CA GLU A 262 -5.76 20.27 -8.75
C GLU A 262 -5.22 20.83 -7.42
N ASN A 263 -4.12 20.27 -6.92
CA ASN A 263 -3.45 20.74 -5.71
C ASN A 263 -2.55 21.96 -5.99
N ALA A 264 -1.95 22.53 -4.94
CA ALA A 264 -1.07 23.70 -5.06
C ALA A 264 0.17 23.50 -5.96
N ARG A 265 0.52 22.24 -6.26
CA ARG A 265 1.65 21.87 -7.13
C ARG A 265 1.23 21.56 -8.57
N GLY A 266 -0.04 21.75 -8.88
CA GLY A 266 -0.59 21.56 -10.21
C GLY A 266 -0.91 20.11 -10.57
N HIS A 267 -1.09 19.24 -9.56
CA HIS A 267 -1.47 17.84 -9.78
C HIS A 267 -2.95 17.62 -9.51
N ALA A 268 -3.64 16.95 -10.42
CA ALA A 268 -5.00 16.46 -10.25
C ALA A 268 -5.02 14.93 -10.42
N CYS A 269 -5.99 14.24 -9.83
CA CYS A 269 -6.16 12.81 -10.06
C CYS A 269 -7.58 12.49 -10.51
N ALA A 270 -7.70 11.43 -11.31
CA ALA A 270 -8.98 10.83 -11.60
C ALA A 270 -8.90 9.30 -11.57
N LEU A 271 -9.98 8.66 -11.09
CA LEU A 271 -10.09 7.24 -10.85
C LEU A 271 -10.94 6.55 -11.93
N TRP A 272 -10.35 5.56 -12.60
CA TRP A 272 -11.06 4.61 -13.48
C TRP A 272 -10.82 3.19 -12.97
N GLY A 273 -11.89 2.49 -12.60
CA GLY A 273 -11.79 1.21 -11.91
C GLY A 273 -10.94 1.29 -10.63
N HIS A 274 -9.77 0.65 -10.63
CA HIS A 274 -8.79 0.64 -9.55
C HIS A 274 -7.53 1.50 -9.83
N VAL A 275 -7.50 2.25 -10.93
CA VAL A 275 -6.31 3.01 -11.34
C VAL A 275 -6.58 4.49 -11.25
N TRP A 276 -5.71 5.16 -10.52
CA TRP A 276 -5.59 6.61 -10.46
C TRP A 276 -4.67 7.07 -11.57
N VAL A 277 -5.19 7.91 -12.47
CA VAL A 277 -4.39 8.65 -13.44
C VAL A 277 -4.06 9.99 -12.81
N VAL A 278 -2.76 10.25 -12.62
CA VAL A 278 -2.26 11.49 -12.04
C VAL A 278 -1.88 12.42 -13.18
N PHE A 279 -2.51 13.59 -13.20
CA PHE A 279 -2.24 14.64 -14.16
C PHE A 279 -1.40 15.72 -13.51
N ARG A 280 -0.42 16.25 -14.23
CA ARG A 280 0.32 17.45 -13.87
C ARG A 280 0.12 18.49 -14.97
N HIS A 281 -0.43 19.64 -14.60
CA HIS A 281 -0.80 20.71 -15.53
C HIS A 281 -1.63 20.21 -16.73
N GLY A 282 -2.56 19.28 -16.46
CA GLY A 282 -3.48 18.72 -17.47
C GLY A 282 -2.91 17.59 -18.35
N THR A 283 -1.70 17.11 -18.10
CA THR A 283 -1.10 15.97 -18.82
C THR A 283 -0.80 14.81 -17.88
N VAL A 284 -0.94 13.56 -18.33
CA VAL A 284 -0.67 12.37 -17.52
C VAL A 284 0.81 12.33 -17.16
N GLU A 285 1.11 12.33 -15.87
CA GLU A 285 2.49 12.17 -15.37
C GLU A 285 2.75 10.72 -14.94
N CYS A 286 1.79 10.07 -14.29
CA CYS A 286 1.89 8.66 -13.91
C CYS A 286 0.53 8.00 -13.67
N LEU A 287 0.57 6.67 -13.50
CA LEU A 287 -0.55 5.82 -13.11
C LEU A 287 -0.28 5.21 -11.74
N ARG A 288 -1.27 5.18 -10.86
CA ARG A 288 -1.17 4.59 -9.52
C ARG A 288 -2.30 3.63 -9.20
N SER A 289 -2.01 2.57 -8.45
CA SER A 289 -3.03 1.65 -7.93
C SER A 289 -3.67 2.14 -6.62
N ARG A 290 -3.00 3.08 -5.93
CA ARG A 290 -3.45 3.71 -4.69
C ARG A 290 -2.83 5.10 -4.53
N LEU A 291 -3.61 6.04 -4.01
CA LEU A 291 -3.10 7.33 -3.53
C LEU A 291 -2.69 7.22 -2.06
N GLU A 292 -1.57 7.83 -1.73
CA GLU A 292 -1.07 7.91 -0.35
C GLU A 292 -1.35 9.32 0.16
N ASP A 293 -1.97 9.43 1.33
CA ASP A 293 -2.19 10.71 1.98
C ASP A 293 -0.86 11.18 2.60
N LEU A 294 -0.27 12.20 2.00
CA LEU A 294 0.95 12.84 2.49
C LEU A 294 0.59 14.24 3.02
N PRO A 295 0.87 14.54 4.30
CA PRO A 295 0.29 15.67 5.02
C PRO A 295 0.60 17.06 4.41
N ASP A 296 1.64 17.18 3.60
CA ASP A 296 2.10 18.45 3.03
C ASP A 296 2.10 18.51 1.50
N GLU A 297 1.85 17.39 0.81
CA GLU A 297 1.97 17.31 -0.65
C GLU A 297 0.64 17.00 -1.35
N GLY A 298 -0.38 16.60 -0.57
CA GLY A 298 -1.68 16.17 -1.07
C GLY A 298 -1.65 14.74 -1.63
N GLU A 299 -2.84 14.14 -1.75
CA GLU A 299 -3.01 12.75 -2.19
C GLU A 299 -2.56 12.53 -3.65
N CYS A 300 -2.53 13.60 -4.45
CA CYS A 300 -2.30 13.58 -5.88
C CYS A 300 -0.86 13.93 -6.27
N GLN A 301 0.00 12.91 -6.32
CA GLN A 301 1.34 13.08 -6.88
C GLN A 301 1.96 11.76 -7.33
N CYS A 302 2.97 11.87 -8.19
CA CYS A 302 3.78 10.75 -8.67
C CYS A 302 4.99 10.45 -7.76
N ASN A 303 5.22 11.26 -6.72
CA ASN A 303 6.23 11.00 -5.70
C ASN A 303 5.67 10.00 -4.67
N GLY A 304 6.29 8.83 -4.53
CA GLY A 304 5.83 7.80 -3.61
C GLY A 304 6.58 6.48 -3.77
N VAL A 305 6.21 5.49 -2.97
CA VAL A 305 6.83 4.16 -3.02
C VAL A 305 6.53 3.52 -4.37
N SER A 306 7.59 3.05 -5.06
CA SER A 306 7.52 2.48 -6.41
C SER A 306 6.50 1.34 -6.58
N THR A 307 6.06 0.71 -5.49
CA THR A 307 5.05 -0.35 -5.48
C THR A 307 3.64 0.11 -5.85
N SER A 308 3.35 1.40 -5.68
CA SER A 308 2.05 1.99 -6.03
C SER A 308 2.01 2.57 -7.43
N ILE A 309 3.17 2.77 -8.06
CA ILE A 309 3.30 3.32 -9.42
C ILE A 309 3.24 2.17 -10.42
N ILE A 310 2.28 2.22 -11.33
CA ILE A 310 2.14 1.24 -12.41
C ILE A 310 3.10 1.64 -13.52
N ARG A 311 4.23 0.93 -13.62
CA ARG A 311 5.17 1.11 -14.72
C ARG A 311 4.66 0.36 -15.94
N ARG A 312 4.57 1.04 -17.07
CA ARG A 312 4.52 0.41 -18.39
C ARG A 312 5.93 0.21 -18.91
#